data_AF-A0A969GR98-F1
#
_entry.id   AF-A0A969GR98-F1
#
_cell.length_a   1.000
_cell.length_b   1.000
_cell.length_c   1.000
_cell.angle_alpha   90.00
_cell.angle_beta   90.00
_cell.angle_gamma   90.00
#
_symmetry.space_group_name_H-M   'P 1'
#
loop_
_entity.id
_entity.type
_entity.pdbx_description
1 polymer ?
#
loop_
_entity_poly.entity_id
_entity_poly.type
_entity_poly.pdbx_seq_one_letter_code
_entity_poly.pdbx_strand_id
1 'polypeptide(L)'
;MLQRQTQTAAFWRDQFEISANDLDFLYDLLLEAQQPMTVDAFAQLLIREYQRRENVKIEQELAKGEIYLPKAEHRVGQKLVFPMLDFAVGEVVQMRAGHNPEHGELNVITVQFAGSGETREFASDLDTPHRLNQSDGVALVDKNALLSESEIYSLYSAEIDESLLFALEESERSSQFVNVEGAWMFGRHAGRGPRLAI
;
A
#
# COMPACT_ATOMS: atom_id res chain seq x y z
N MET A 1 6.10 -3.23 10.46
CA MET A 1 5.43 -4.20 9.60
C MET A 1 4.95 -3.51 8.34
N LEU A 2 5.36 -3.97 7.15
CA LEU A 2 4.81 -3.44 5.89
C LEU A 2 3.43 -4.09 5.67
N GLN A 3 2.46 -3.67 6.47
CA GLN A 3 1.06 -4.04 6.28
C GLN A 3 0.45 -3.13 5.21
N ARG A 4 -0.56 -3.63 4.49
CA ARG A 4 -1.38 -2.81 3.59
C ARG A 4 -2.25 -1.87 4.42
N GLN A 5 -1.70 -0.74 4.85
CA GLN A 5 -2.38 0.25 5.69
C GLN A 5 -3.64 0.75 5.02
N THR A 6 -3.61 0.94 3.70
CA THR A 6 -4.77 1.38 2.90
C THR A 6 -5.96 0.41 2.97
N GLN A 7 -5.75 -0.82 3.44
CA GLN A 7 -6.78 -1.85 3.58
C GLN A 7 -7.28 -2.00 5.03
N THR A 8 -6.94 -1.04 5.90
CA THR A 8 -7.30 -1.08 7.33
C THR A 8 -8.17 0.12 7.72
N ALA A 9 -9.14 -0.12 8.61
CA ALA A 9 -9.95 0.95 9.17
C ALA A 9 -9.11 1.94 10.01
N ALA A 10 -8.12 1.42 10.75
CA ALA A 10 -7.27 2.23 11.63
C ALA A 10 -6.48 3.30 10.86
N PHE A 11 -6.07 3.01 9.63
CA PHE A 11 -5.43 4.00 8.78
C PHE A 11 -6.39 5.15 8.45
N TRP A 12 -7.53 4.83 7.83
CA TRP A 12 -8.47 5.86 7.33
C TRP A 12 -9.21 6.61 8.44
N ARG A 13 -9.51 5.96 9.57
CA ARG A 13 -10.26 6.57 10.67
C ARG A 13 -9.41 7.31 11.69
N ASP A 14 -8.23 6.75 12.01
CA ASP A 14 -7.48 7.20 13.18
C ASP A 14 -6.16 7.91 12.81
N GLN A 15 -5.64 7.70 11.60
CA GLN A 15 -4.29 8.13 11.21
C GLN A 15 -4.24 8.99 9.95
N PHE A 16 -5.30 8.98 9.15
CA PHE A 16 -5.31 9.64 7.86
C PHE A 16 -5.41 11.16 8.03
N GLU A 17 -4.35 11.83 7.63
CA GLU A 17 -4.29 13.28 7.51
C GLU A 17 -3.67 13.63 6.16
N ILE A 18 -4.23 14.63 5.48
CA ILE A 18 -3.67 15.14 4.24
C ILE A 18 -2.29 15.75 4.50
N SER A 19 -1.27 15.20 3.85
CA SER A 19 0.08 15.74 3.92
C SER A 19 0.33 16.81 2.84
N ALA A 20 1.44 17.54 2.96
CA ALA A 20 1.87 18.48 1.94
C ALA A 20 2.10 17.81 0.56
N ASN A 21 2.57 16.56 0.54
CA ASN A 21 2.76 15.80 -0.71
C ASN A 21 1.44 15.41 -1.37
N ASP A 22 0.38 15.26 -0.57
CA ASP A 22 -0.95 14.96 -1.09
C ASP A 22 -1.56 16.23 -1.69
N LEU A 23 -1.34 17.39 -1.09
CA LEU A 23 -1.70 18.68 -1.69
C LEU A 23 -0.95 18.95 -3.00
N ASP A 24 0.35 18.64 -3.08
CA ASP A 24 1.12 18.69 -4.34
C ASP A 24 0.49 17.79 -5.41
N PHE A 25 0.14 16.56 -5.06
CA PHE A 25 -0.51 15.63 -5.97
C PHE A 25 -1.89 16.13 -6.44
N LEU A 26 -2.73 16.64 -5.53
CA LEU A 26 -4.04 17.19 -5.87
C LEU A 26 -3.93 18.43 -6.76
N TYR A 27 -2.92 19.26 -6.51
CA TYR A 27 -2.61 20.40 -7.35
C TYR A 27 -2.27 19.98 -8.79
N ASP A 28 -1.38 18.99 -8.94
CA ASP A 28 -0.98 18.48 -10.26
C ASP A 28 -2.19 17.86 -10.99
N LEU A 29 -3.05 17.13 -10.28
CA LEU A 29 -4.29 16.57 -10.85
C LEU A 29 -5.20 17.66 -11.43
N LEU A 30 -5.42 18.76 -10.70
CA LEU A 30 -6.22 19.88 -11.20
C LEU A 30 -5.59 20.56 -12.41
N LEU A 31 -4.27 20.72 -12.38
CA LEU A 31 -3.53 21.34 -13.47
C LEU A 31 -3.63 20.50 -14.75
N GLU A 32 -3.51 19.18 -14.63
CA GLU A 32 -3.66 18.24 -15.74
C GLU A 32 -5.10 18.17 -16.26
N ALA A 33 -6.07 18.06 -15.35
CA ALA A 33 -7.49 17.95 -15.71
C ALA A 33 -8.05 19.23 -16.33
N GLN A 34 -7.49 20.40 -15.99
CA GLN A 34 -7.97 21.72 -16.42
C GLN A 34 -9.47 21.97 -16.17
N GLN A 35 -10.07 21.25 -15.23
CA GLN A 35 -11.48 21.33 -14.88
C GLN A 35 -11.67 21.21 -13.37
N PRO A 36 -12.74 21.82 -12.81
CA PRO A 36 -13.08 21.62 -11.41
C PRO A 36 -13.38 20.15 -11.08
N MET A 37 -12.97 19.70 -9.89
CA MET A 37 -13.21 18.36 -9.39
C MET A 37 -14.00 18.39 -8.09
N THR A 38 -14.96 17.50 -7.95
CA THR A 38 -15.73 17.33 -6.72
C THR A 38 -14.88 16.66 -5.63
N VAL A 39 -15.28 16.82 -4.37
CA VAL A 39 -14.56 16.25 -3.21
C VAL A 39 -14.48 14.73 -3.30
N ASP A 40 -15.56 14.06 -3.71
CA ASP A 40 -15.60 12.60 -3.88
C ASP A 40 -14.66 12.11 -4.98
N ALA A 41 -14.52 12.87 -6.07
CA ALA A 41 -13.57 12.56 -7.13
C ALA A 41 -12.13 12.71 -6.65
N PHE A 42 -11.83 13.77 -5.90
CA PHE A 42 -10.52 13.95 -5.28
C PHE A 42 -10.18 12.86 -4.28
N ALA A 43 -11.10 12.55 -3.38
CA ALA A 43 -10.92 11.52 -2.39
C ALA A 43 -10.59 10.17 -3.05
N GLN A 44 -11.36 9.75 -4.07
CA GLN A 44 -11.11 8.50 -4.79
C GLN A 44 -9.77 8.48 -5.53
N LEU A 45 -9.38 9.58 -6.18
CA LEU A 45 -8.07 9.69 -6.84
C LEU A 45 -6.92 9.65 -5.84
N LEU A 46 -7.09 10.29 -4.68
CA LEU A 46 -6.11 10.25 -3.62
C LEU A 46 -5.97 8.85 -3.01
N ILE A 47 -7.08 8.18 -2.70
CA ILE A 47 -7.09 6.78 -2.22
C ILE A 47 -6.35 5.88 -3.21
N ARG A 48 -6.64 6.01 -4.51
CA ARG A 48 -5.93 5.27 -5.56
C ARG A 48 -4.43 5.55 -5.55
N GLU A 49 -4.02 6.79 -5.35
CA GLU A 49 -2.60 7.16 -5.28
C GLU A 49 -1.92 6.56 -4.04
N TYR A 50 -2.57 6.55 -2.88
CA TYR A 50 -2.08 5.85 -1.69
C TYR A 50 -1.89 4.35 -1.95
N GLN A 51 -2.90 3.69 -2.54
CA GLN A 51 -2.80 2.28 -2.92
C GLN A 51 -1.66 2.04 -3.92
N ARG A 52 -1.48 2.92 -4.91
CA ARG A 52 -0.39 2.83 -5.89
C ARG A 52 0.97 2.94 -5.23
N ARG A 53 1.19 3.95 -4.36
CA ARG A 53 2.44 4.15 -3.62
C ARG A 53 2.76 2.94 -2.73
N GLU A 54 1.75 2.39 -2.07
CA GLU A 54 1.89 1.19 -1.24
C GLU A 54 2.23 -0.04 -2.07
N ASN A 55 1.53 -0.26 -3.20
CA ASN A 55 1.80 -1.36 -4.12
C ASN A 55 3.25 -1.33 -4.62
N VAL A 56 3.77 -0.16 -5.01
CA VAL A 56 5.16 -0.02 -5.45
C VAL A 56 6.14 -0.44 -4.35
N LYS A 57 5.90 -0.05 -3.09
CA LYS A 57 6.75 -0.48 -1.96
C LYS A 57 6.73 -1.99 -1.77
N ILE A 58 5.54 -2.59 -1.81
CA ILE A 58 5.37 -4.05 -1.69
C ILE A 58 6.09 -4.76 -2.85
N GLU A 59 5.89 -4.32 -4.09
CA GLU A 59 6.53 -4.88 -5.28
C GLU A 59 8.07 -4.81 -5.18
N GLN A 60 8.62 -3.71 -4.67
CA GLN A 60 10.06 -3.57 -4.43
C GLN A 60 10.60 -4.56 -3.39
N GLU A 61 9.85 -4.82 -2.32
CA GLU A 61 10.23 -5.82 -1.31
C GLU A 61 10.13 -7.24 -1.88
N LEU A 62 9.06 -7.55 -2.61
CA LEU A 62 8.86 -8.84 -3.26
C LEU A 62 9.91 -9.11 -4.35
N ALA A 63 10.42 -8.08 -5.02
CA ALA A 63 11.46 -8.24 -6.04
C ALA A 63 12.83 -8.70 -5.48
N LYS A 64 13.01 -8.75 -4.16
CA LYS A 64 14.28 -9.15 -3.52
C LYS A 64 14.54 -10.66 -3.54
N GLY A 65 13.55 -11.49 -3.88
CA GLY A 65 13.65 -12.94 -3.96
C GLY A 65 12.31 -13.59 -4.31
N GLU A 66 12.27 -14.91 -4.36
CA GLU A 66 10.99 -15.60 -4.59
C GLU A 66 10.14 -15.65 -3.32
N ILE A 67 8.83 -15.54 -3.44
CA ILE A 67 7.94 -15.61 -2.27
C ILE A 67 7.99 -17.02 -1.69
N TYR A 68 8.28 -17.13 -0.40
CA TYR A 68 8.18 -18.40 0.30
C TYR A 68 6.72 -18.87 0.38
N LEU A 69 6.46 -20.08 -0.11
CA LEU A 69 5.18 -20.76 -0.03
C LEU A 69 5.42 -22.21 0.43
N PRO A 70 4.80 -22.68 1.52
CA PRO A 70 5.02 -24.05 2.01
C PRO A 70 4.76 -25.16 0.97
N LYS A 71 3.83 -24.97 0.03
CA LYS A 71 3.58 -25.92 -1.06
C LYS A 71 4.68 -25.97 -2.13
N ALA A 72 5.50 -24.92 -2.22
CA ALA A 72 6.48 -24.82 -3.28
C ALA A 72 7.70 -25.68 -2.96
N GLU A 73 8.28 -26.24 -4.02
CA GLU A 73 9.63 -26.79 -3.97
C GLU A 73 10.63 -25.64 -3.90
N HIS A 74 11.59 -25.77 -2.98
CA HIS A 74 12.69 -24.82 -2.86
C HIS A 74 14.03 -25.52 -3.11
N ARG A 75 15.13 -24.77 -3.21
CA ARG A 75 16.48 -25.31 -3.43
C ARG A 75 17.52 -24.58 -2.60
N VAL A 76 18.58 -25.27 -2.19
CA VAL A 76 19.74 -24.64 -1.55
C VAL A 76 20.34 -23.58 -2.48
N GLY A 77 20.66 -22.41 -1.94
CA GLY A 77 21.10 -21.21 -2.65
C GLY A 77 19.98 -20.30 -3.16
N GLN A 78 18.71 -20.71 -3.04
CA GLN A 78 17.58 -19.87 -3.43
C GLN A 78 17.35 -18.75 -2.41
N LYS A 79 17.13 -17.53 -2.92
CA LYS A 79 16.71 -16.38 -2.09
C LYS A 79 15.19 -16.33 -2.00
N LEU A 80 14.70 -16.27 -0.77
CA LEU A 80 13.29 -16.25 -0.45
C LEU A 80 12.92 -14.97 0.31
N VAL A 81 11.75 -14.43 -0.01
CA VAL A 81 11.09 -13.34 0.72
C VAL A 81 9.97 -13.94 1.55
N PHE A 82 9.87 -13.52 2.82
CA PHE A 82 8.88 -13.99 3.77
C PHE A 82 7.89 -12.87 4.12
N PRO A 83 6.75 -12.72 3.40
CA PRO A 83 5.81 -11.64 3.66
C PRO A 83 5.27 -11.62 5.10
N MET A 84 5.09 -12.80 5.71
CA MET A 84 4.61 -12.93 7.10
C MET A 84 5.67 -12.58 8.15
N LEU A 85 6.94 -12.46 7.74
CA LEU A 85 8.06 -12.07 8.60
C LEU A 85 8.56 -10.68 8.20
N ASP A 86 7.65 -9.74 7.98
CA ASP A 86 7.98 -8.36 7.58
C ASP A 86 8.86 -8.27 6.33
N PHE A 87 8.57 -9.11 5.32
CA PHE A 87 9.33 -9.20 4.07
C PHE A 87 10.81 -9.54 4.29
N ALA A 88 11.13 -10.22 5.40
CA ALA A 88 12.49 -10.68 5.65
C ALA A 88 13.01 -11.50 4.46
N VAL A 89 14.25 -11.22 4.08
CA VAL A 89 14.95 -11.92 3.00
C VAL A 89 15.91 -12.93 3.61
N GLY A 90 15.83 -14.17 3.13
CA GLY A 90 16.73 -15.23 3.54
C GLY A 90 17.17 -16.10 2.38
N GLU A 91 18.27 -16.82 2.57
CA GLU A 91 18.79 -17.80 1.62
C GLU A 91 18.65 -19.20 2.18
N VAL A 92 18.19 -20.14 1.36
CA VAL A 92 18.11 -21.55 1.75
C VAL A 92 19.53 -22.12 1.83
N VAL A 93 19.99 -22.47 3.02
CA VAL A 93 21.35 -22.98 3.26
C VAL A 93 21.40 -24.50 3.38
N GLN A 94 20.28 -25.13 3.68
CA GLN A 94 20.19 -26.58 3.82
C GLN A 94 18.77 -27.08 3.49
N MET A 95 18.68 -28.33 3.05
CA MET A 95 17.42 -29.04 2.87
C MET A 95 17.53 -30.47 3.41
N ARG A 96 16.45 -30.97 4.01
CA ARG A 96 16.34 -32.36 4.45
C ARG A 96 14.91 -32.86 4.26
N ALA A 97 14.76 -34.16 4.02
CA ALA A 97 13.46 -34.81 4.07
C ALA A 97 12.90 -34.78 5.50
N GLY A 98 11.59 -34.67 5.62
CA GLY A 98 10.85 -34.61 6.88
C GLY A 98 9.55 -35.38 6.80
N HIS A 99 8.99 -35.68 7.97
CA HIS A 99 7.68 -36.29 8.09
C HIS A 99 6.94 -35.60 9.23
N ASN A 100 5.74 -35.09 8.92
CA ASN A 100 4.85 -34.53 9.92
C ASN A 100 3.65 -35.49 10.09
N PRO A 101 3.32 -35.92 11.31
CA PRO A 101 2.20 -36.84 11.55
C PRO A 101 0.85 -36.38 10.98
N GLU A 102 0.62 -35.08 10.88
CA GLU A 102 -0.62 -34.50 10.37
C GLU A 102 -0.58 -34.26 8.85
N HIS A 103 0.62 -34.02 8.29
CA HIS A 103 0.77 -33.57 6.90
C HIS A 103 1.49 -34.56 5.97
N GLY A 104 2.01 -35.67 6.49
CA GLY A 104 2.72 -36.67 5.71
C GLY A 104 4.19 -36.31 5.45
N GLU A 105 4.70 -36.78 4.30
CA GLU A 105 6.04 -36.46 3.82
C GLU A 105 6.12 -34.99 3.37
N LEU A 106 7.23 -34.33 3.69
CA LEU A 106 7.52 -32.96 3.30
C LEU A 106 9.02 -32.72 3.31
N ASN A 107 9.46 -31.61 2.73
CA ASN A 107 10.84 -31.14 2.88
C ASN A 107 10.94 -30.07 3.97
N VAL A 108 12.07 -30.06 4.68
CA VAL A 108 12.42 -28.99 5.63
C VAL A 108 13.61 -28.23 5.07
N ILE A 109 13.43 -26.94 4.85
CA ILE A 109 14.48 -26.02 4.44
C ILE A 109 14.99 -25.23 5.64
N THR A 110 16.31 -25.11 5.77
CA THR A 110 16.93 -24.18 6.70
C THR A 110 17.26 -22.90 5.95
N VAL A 111 16.77 -21.77 6.43
CA VAL A 111 16.92 -20.47 5.80
C VAL A 111 17.73 -19.56 6.71
N GLN A 112 18.79 -18.96 6.16
CA GLN A 112 19.60 -17.96 6.85
C GLN A 112 19.14 -16.56 6.44
N PHE A 113 18.74 -15.74 7.42
CA PHE A 113 18.25 -14.40 7.16
C PHE A 113 19.39 -13.39 7.02
N ALA A 114 19.37 -12.58 5.97
CA ALA A 114 20.45 -11.65 5.64
C ALA A 114 20.65 -10.54 6.70
N GLY A 115 19.59 -10.15 7.41
CA GLY A 115 19.65 -9.06 8.39
C GLY A 115 20.20 -9.45 9.76
N SER A 116 19.86 -10.65 10.27
CA SER A 116 20.26 -11.12 11.60
C SER A 116 21.35 -12.17 11.58
N GLY A 117 21.56 -12.85 10.44
CA GLY A 117 22.37 -14.06 10.37
C GLY A 117 21.75 -15.25 11.14
N GLU A 118 20.54 -15.13 11.67
CA GLU A 118 19.85 -16.26 12.29
C GLU A 118 19.39 -17.26 11.24
N THR A 119 19.40 -18.54 11.60
CA THR A 119 18.78 -19.60 10.80
C THR A 119 17.43 -20.01 11.40
N ARG A 120 16.46 -20.31 10.54
CA ARG A 120 15.18 -20.91 10.93
C ARG A 120 14.78 -22.00 9.94
N GLU A 121 14.06 -22.99 10.43
CA GLU A 121 13.53 -24.08 9.61
C GLU A 121 12.10 -23.79 9.14
N PHE A 122 11.82 -24.14 7.89
CA PHE A 122 10.51 -23.97 7.26
C PHE A 122 10.13 -25.22 6.48
N ALA A 123 8.83 -25.52 6.39
CA ALA A 123 8.32 -26.60 5.55
C ALA A 123 8.36 -26.20 4.06
N SER A 124 8.58 -27.15 3.18
CA SER A 124 8.55 -27.03 1.72
C SER A 124 7.95 -28.30 1.17
N ASP A 125 7.40 -28.25 -0.04
CA ASP A 125 6.78 -29.42 -0.68
C ASP A 125 5.61 -29.98 0.16
N LEU A 126 4.83 -29.08 0.77
CA LEU A 126 3.69 -29.42 1.61
C LEU A 126 2.43 -29.61 0.75
N ASP A 127 1.99 -30.87 0.59
CA ASP A 127 0.81 -31.23 -0.21
C ASP A 127 -0.52 -30.82 0.42
N THR A 128 -0.59 -30.76 1.75
CA THR A 128 -1.84 -30.42 2.45
C THR A 128 -2.13 -28.91 2.40
N PRO A 129 -3.42 -28.51 2.48
CA PRO A 129 -3.81 -27.12 2.62
C PRO A 129 -3.08 -26.42 3.76
N HIS A 130 -2.53 -25.23 3.49
CA HIS A 130 -1.88 -24.41 4.50
C HIS A 130 -2.31 -22.95 4.33
N ARG A 131 -2.49 -22.23 5.44
CA ARG A 131 -2.95 -20.83 5.42
C ARG A 131 -2.04 -19.95 4.55
N LEU A 132 -0.71 -20.08 4.66
CA LEU A 132 0.23 -19.33 3.81
C LEU A 132 0.17 -19.69 2.31
N ASN A 133 -0.43 -20.84 1.94
CA ASN A 133 -0.67 -21.20 0.55
C ASN A 133 -1.96 -20.57 0.00
N GLN A 134 -2.83 -20.07 0.87
CA GLN A 134 -4.20 -19.59 0.58
C GLN A 134 -4.44 -18.11 0.95
N SER A 135 -3.66 -17.54 1.87
CA SER A 135 -3.89 -16.19 2.41
C SER A 135 -2.61 -15.35 2.46
N ASP A 136 -2.80 -14.05 2.71
CA ASP A 136 -1.87 -12.94 2.99
C ASP A 136 -0.61 -12.83 2.12
N GLY A 137 0.25 -13.84 2.01
CA GLY A 137 1.35 -13.84 1.04
C GLY A 137 0.84 -13.77 -0.41
N VAL A 138 -0.26 -14.45 -0.70
CA VAL A 138 -0.96 -14.37 -2.00
C VAL A 138 -1.88 -13.16 -2.05
N ALA A 139 -2.62 -12.84 -0.98
CA ALA A 139 -3.54 -11.69 -0.94
C ALA A 139 -2.82 -10.33 -0.99
N LEU A 140 -1.55 -10.26 -0.55
CA LEU A 140 -0.69 -9.10 -0.77
C LEU A 140 -0.42 -8.86 -2.26
N VAL A 141 -0.60 -9.86 -3.12
CA VAL A 141 -0.36 -9.79 -4.57
C VAL A 141 -1.67 -9.91 -5.36
N ASP A 142 -2.68 -10.55 -4.80
CA ASP A 142 -4.00 -10.74 -5.41
C ASP A 142 -4.87 -9.50 -5.23
N LYS A 143 -4.83 -8.66 -6.26
CA LYS A 143 -5.60 -7.42 -6.33
C LYS A 143 -7.11 -7.64 -6.21
N ASN A 144 -7.63 -8.83 -6.51
CA ASN A 144 -9.06 -9.12 -6.41
C ASN A 144 -9.56 -9.30 -4.97
N ALA A 145 -8.63 -9.49 -4.02
CA ALA A 145 -8.96 -9.63 -2.60
C ALA A 145 -8.90 -8.30 -1.82
N LEU A 146 -8.53 -7.20 -2.48
CA LEU A 146 -8.36 -5.88 -1.87
C LEU A 146 -9.58 -5.01 -2.14
N LEU A 147 -9.93 -4.15 -1.19
CA LEU A 147 -10.94 -3.12 -1.37
C LEU A 147 -10.51 -2.14 -2.45
N SER A 148 -11.42 -1.82 -3.36
CA SER A 148 -11.22 -0.77 -4.37
C SER A 148 -11.20 0.62 -3.73
N GLU A 149 -10.76 1.61 -4.49
CA GLU A 149 -10.83 3.02 -4.09
C GLU A 149 -12.25 3.47 -3.76
N SER A 150 -13.25 2.97 -4.50
CA SER A 150 -14.66 3.33 -4.28
C SER A 150 -15.26 2.64 -3.06
N GLU A 151 -14.84 1.40 -2.77
CA GLU A 151 -15.25 0.68 -1.56
C GLU A 151 -14.66 1.32 -0.31
N ILE A 152 -13.37 1.67 -0.33
CA ILE A 152 -12.72 2.42 0.75
C ILE A 152 -13.42 3.76 0.96
N TYR A 153 -13.65 4.51 -0.13
CA TYR A 153 -14.34 5.80 -0.03
C TYR A 153 -15.73 5.64 0.58
N SER A 154 -16.51 4.64 0.14
CA SER A 154 -17.84 4.39 0.69
C SER A 154 -17.85 4.05 2.18
N LEU A 155 -16.77 3.44 2.69
CA LEU A 155 -16.65 3.04 4.10
C LEU A 155 -16.17 4.17 5.02
N TYR A 156 -15.40 5.13 4.49
CA TYR A 156 -14.65 6.12 5.27
C TYR A 156 -14.77 7.55 4.71
N SER A 157 -15.80 7.85 3.91
CA SER A 157 -15.94 9.15 3.25
C SER A 157 -15.99 10.30 4.24
N ALA A 158 -16.59 10.11 5.41
CA ALA A 158 -16.69 11.16 6.42
C ALA A 158 -15.31 11.65 6.88
N GLU A 159 -14.44 10.73 7.28
CA GLU A 159 -13.10 11.05 7.78
C GLU A 159 -12.19 11.58 6.65
N ILE A 160 -12.31 10.99 5.46
CA ILE A 160 -11.51 11.40 4.29
C ILE A 160 -11.91 12.78 3.80
N ASP A 161 -13.22 13.05 3.67
CA ASP A 161 -13.73 14.34 3.20
C ASP A 161 -13.44 15.44 4.22
N GLU A 162 -13.57 15.17 5.52
CA GLU A 162 -13.22 16.13 6.58
C GLU A 162 -11.74 16.54 6.48
N SER A 163 -10.83 15.56 6.39
CA SER A 163 -9.40 15.82 6.25
C SER A 163 -9.07 16.58 4.96
N LEU A 164 -9.70 16.18 3.85
CA LEU A 164 -9.52 16.80 2.53
C LEU A 164 -10.01 18.25 2.51
N LEU A 165 -11.22 18.52 2.99
CA LEU A 165 -11.78 19.87 3.05
C LEU A 165 -10.95 20.77 3.95
N PHE A 166 -10.57 20.29 5.14
CA PHE A 166 -9.69 21.03 6.03
C PHE A 166 -8.38 21.41 5.33
N ALA A 167 -7.76 20.49 4.60
CA ALA A 167 -6.51 20.78 3.90
C ALA A 167 -6.68 21.74 2.71
N LEU A 168 -7.79 21.67 1.99
CA LEU A 168 -8.08 22.58 0.87
C LEU A 168 -8.42 24.00 1.35
N GLU A 169 -9.07 24.13 2.52
CA GLU A 169 -9.55 25.40 3.06
C GLU A 169 -8.55 26.10 3.99
N GLU A 170 -7.86 25.34 4.86
CA GLU A 170 -7.14 25.90 6.00
C GLU A 170 -5.62 25.67 5.94
N SER A 171 -5.11 24.88 4.99
CA SER A 171 -3.65 24.66 4.87
C SER A 171 -2.91 25.92 4.39
N GLU A 172 -1.58 25.94 4.54
CA GLU A 172 -0.72 26.99 3.98
C GLU A 172 -0.88 27.14 2.45
N ARG A 173 -1.34 26.08 1.78
CA ARG A 173 -1.53 26.03 0.32
C ARG A 173 -2.98 26.26 -0.10
N SER A 174 -3.91 26.50 0.84
CA SER A 174 -5.32 26.78 0.57
C SER A 174 -5.54 27.85 -0.50
N SER A 175 -4.68 28.88 -0.54
CA SER A 175 -4.73 29.94 -1.55
C SER A 175 -4.58 29.47 -3.02
N GLN A 176 -4.13 28.24 -3.25
CA GLN A 176 -3.99 27.61 -4.57
C GLN A 176 -5.25 26.87 -5.00
N PHE A 177 -6.24 26.71 -4.11
CA PHE A 177 -7.48 26.00 -4.34
C PHE A 177 -8.66 26.95 -4.19
N VAL A 178 -9.65 26.83 -5.08
CA VAL A 178 -10.88 27.63 -5.03
C VAL A 178 -12.06 26.71 -5.22
N ASN A 179 -13.06 26.86 -4.35
CA ASN A 179 -14.35 26.19 -4.49
C ASN A 179 -15.28 27.02 -5.42
N VAL A 180 -15.84 26.36 -6.43
CA VAL A 180 -16.81 26.90 -7.38
C VAL A 180 -17.97 25.90 -7.47
N GLU A 181 -19.13 26.29 -6.95
CA GLU A 181 -20.37 25.49 -7.01
C GLU A 181 -20.22 24.05 -6.47
N GLY A 182 -19.41 23.86 -5.42
CA GLY A 182 -19.18 22.54 -4.81
C GLY A 182 -18.11 21.70 -5.49
N ALA A 183 -17.41 22.25 -6.50
CA ALA A 183 -16.22 21.66 -7.10
C ALA A 183 -14.99 22.54 -6.85
N TRP A 184 -13.83 21.92 -6.77
CA TRP A 184 -12.56 22.55 -6.47
C TRP A 184 -11.71 22.69 -7.73
N MET A 185 -11.06 23.84 -7.89
CA MET A 185 -10.18 24.12 -9.01
C MET A 185 -8.96 24.93 -8.59
N PHE A 186 -7.98 25.05 -9.50
CA PHE A 186 -6.81 25.86 -9.23
C PHE A 186 -7.19 27.34 -9.13
N GLY A 187 -6.86 27.94 -7.98
CA GLY A 187 -6.88 29.37 -7.78
C GLY A 187 -5.77 30.01 -8.58
N ARG A 188 -6.11 30.60 -9.74
CA ARG A 188 -5.16 31.49 -10.44
C ARG A 188 -4.69 32.50 -9.41
N HIS A 189 -3.36 32.60 -9.22
CA HIS A 189 -2.74 33.66 -8.45
C HIS A 189 -3.60 34.92 -8.58
N ALA A 190 -4.14 35.41 -7.46
CA ALA A 190 -4.50 36.80 -7.35
C ALA A 190 -3.20 37.59 -7.51
N GLY A 191 -2.72 37.71 -8.75
CA GLY A 191 -1.76 38.71 -9.13
C GLY A 191 -2.36 40.00 -8.62
N ARG A 192 -1.59 40.72 -7.79
CA ARG A 192 -1.87 42.13 -7.52
C ARG A 192 -2.16 42.78 -8.86
N GLY A 193 -3.45 42.98 -9.17
CA GLY A 193 -3.84 43.88 -10.24
C GLY A 193 -3.18 45.22 -9.97
N PRO A 194 -2.73 45.95 -10.99
CA PRO A 194 -2.11 47.24 -10.77
C PRO A 194 -3.08 48.08 -9.95
N ARG A 195 -2.65 48.54 -8.76
CA ARG A 195 -3.33 49.60 -8.04
C ARG A 195 -3.32 50.79 -8.98
N LEU A 196 -4.45 51.02 -9.67
CA LEU A 196 -4.76 52.32 -10.22
C LEU A 196 -4.88 53.25 -9.02
N ALA A 197 -3.80 53.97 -8.75
CA ALA A 197 -3.85 55.18 -7.94
C ALA A 197 -4.72 56.18 -8.70
N ILE A 198 -5.86 56.53 -8.10
CA ILE A 198 -6.57 57.78 -8.37
C ILE A 198 -6.26 58.69 -7.18
#